data_AF-V5FVI7-F1
#
_entry.id   AF-V5FVI7-F1
#
_cell.length_a   1.000
_cell.length_b   1.000
_cell.length_c   1.000
_cell.angle_alpha   90.00
_cell.angle_beta   90.00
_cell.angle_gamma   90.00
#
_symmetry.space_group_name_H-M   'P 1'
#
loop_
_entity.id
_entity.type
_entity.pdbx_description
1 polymer ?
#
loop_
_entity_poly.entity_id
_entity_poly.type
_entity_poly.pdbx_seq_one_letter_code
_entity_poly.pdbx_strand_id
1 'polypeptide(L)'
;MVNAQFSKYVASLETREGCPITPGASFTKVAYLVPLASSNKDRRGVALDGRLRDDDANLASSTLVPEGKCPIDAIGIVISYSLRVKLNCGTLGGELITDVPFKLLHPAPGSIEKERAQALKKMRSLEKSRYQQSFTNDDEDNIVFEDFARFRLSRDELE
;
A
#
# COMPACT_ATOMS: atom_id res chain seq x y z
N MET A 1 -1.14 1.20 32.27
CA MET A 1 -1.51 1.24 30.85
C MET A 1 -0.43 0.46 30.10
N VAL A 2 -0.76 -0.69 29.52
CA VAL A 2 0.25 -1.53 28.84
C VAL A 2 0.29 -1.08 27.38
N ASN A 3 1.39 -0.47 26.95
CA ASN A 3 1.59 -0.10 25.55
C ASN A 3 1.86 -1.39 24.76
N ALA A 4 0.83 -1.94 24.12
CA ALA A 4 0.99 -3.09 23.23
C ALA A 4 1.63 -2.64 21.91
N GLN A 5 2.72 -3.28 21.52
CA GLN A 5 3.38 -3.05 20.24
C GLN A 5 3.17 -4.26 19.32
N PHE A 6 2.69 -4.00 18.10
CA PHE A 6 2.52 -5.03 17.08
C PHE A 6 3.45 -4.74 15.90
N SER A 7 4.24 -5.74 15.52
CA SER A 7 5.11 -5.69 14.33
C SER A 7 4.76 -6.88 13.43
N LYS A 8 4.29 -6.59 12.22
CA LYS A 8 3.88 -7.60 11.23
C LYS A 8 4.45 -7.24 9.86
N TYR A 9 4.90 -8.26 9.12
CA TYR A 9 5.24 -8.09 7.71
C TYR A 9 3.94 -7.97 6.92
N VAL A 10 3.78 -6.89 6.16
CA VAL A 10 2.61 -6.65 5.29
C VAL A 10 2.91 -6.99 3.81
N ALA A 11 4.18 -7.17 3.46
CA ALA A 11 4.66 -7.72 2.21
C ALA A 11 6.06 -8.31 2.45
N SER A 12 6.42 -9.33 1.68
CA SER A 12 7.74 -9.96 1.76
C SER A 12 8.11 -10.57 0.42
N LEU A 13 9.40 -10.54 0.09
CA LEU A 13 9.97 -11.17 -1.08
C LEU A 13 11.30 -11.82 -0.67
N GLU A 14 11.47 -13.10 -1.00
CA GLU A 14 12.73 -13.82 -0.84
C GLU A 14 13.23 -14.22 -2.24
N THR A 15 14.55 -14.15 -2.44
CA THR A 15 15.16 -14.53 -3.72
C THR A 15 16.56 -15.08 -3.51
N ARG A 16 16.94 -16.05 -4.35
CA ARG A 16 18.28 -16.64 -4.39
C ARG A 16 19.05 -16.26 -5.67
N GLU A 17 18.51 -15.33 -6.45
CA GLU A 17 19.16 -14.86 -7.67
C GLU A 17 20.51 -14.21 -7.35
N GLY A 18 21.57 -14.63 -8.05
CA GLY A 18 22.92 -14.14 -7.83
C GLY A 18 23.62 -14.70 -6.58
N CYS A 19 22.99 -15.64 -5.86
CA CYS A 19 23.59 -16.30 -4.70
C CYS A 19 24.27 -17.64 -5.08
N PRO A 20 25.41 -17.99 -4.43
CA PRO A 20 26.12 -17.20 -3.44
C PRO A 20 26.88 -16.02 -4.06
N ILE A 21 26.91 -14.89 -3.36
CA ILE A 21 27.76 -13.77 -3.75
C ILE A 21 29.20 -14.14 -3.39
N THR A 22 30.05 -14.33 -4.41
CA THR A 22 31.44 -14.74 -4.22
C THR A 22 32.25 -13.64 -3.51
N PRO A 23 33.20 -13.98 -2.61
CA PRO A 23 34.08 -13.00 -2.01
C PRO A 23 34.76 -12.10 -3.05
N GLY A 24 34.70 -10.78 -2.84
CA GLY A 24 35.24 -9.78 -3.77
C GLY A 24 34.30 -9.39 -4.92
N ALA A 25 33.16 -10.07 -5.10
CA ALA A 25 32.15 -9.67 -6.08
C ALA A 25 31.19 -8.61 -5.50
N SER A 26 30.55 -7.86 -6.40
CA SER A 26 29.44 -6.94 -6.07
C SER A 26 28.15 -7.44 -6.71
N PHE A 27 27.04 -7.34 -5.98
CA PHE A 27 25.71 -7.74 -6.45
C PHE A 27 24.76 -6.56 -6.34
N THR A 28 23.93 -6.35 -7.36
CA THR A 28 22.91 -5.30 -7.39
C THR A 28 21.63 -5.89 -7.96
N LYS A 29 20.53 -5.74 -7.23
CA LYS A 29 19.21 -6.20 -7.64
C LYS A 29 18.15 -5.19 -7.23
N VAL A 30 17.23 -4.92 -8.14
CA VAL A 30 16.02 -4.14 -7.88
C VAL A 30 14.89 -5.11 -7.53
N ALA A 31 14.20 -4.86 -6.43
CA ALA A 31 13.05 -5.63 -5.98
C ALA A 31 11.84 -4.70 -5.83
N TYR A 32 10.67 -5.23 -6.16
CA TYR A 32 9.39 -4.52 -6.02
C TYR A 32 8.54 -5.23 -4.98
N LEU A 33 8.02 -4.48 -4.02
CA LEU A 33 7.11 -4.94 -2.98
C LEU A 33 5.87 -4.06 -2.99
N VAL A 34 4.69 -4.67 -2.93
CA VAL A 34 3.42 -3.96 -2.93
C VAL A 34 2.65 -4.35 -1.66
N PRO A 35 2.68 -3.52 -0.60
CA PRO A 35 1.96 -3.79 0.63
C PRO A 35 0.47 -3.49 0.43
N LEU A 36 -0.34 -4.54 0.32
CA LEU A 36 -1.80 -4.44 0.08
C LEU A 36 -2.59 -4.97 1.27
N ALA A 37 -3.71 -4.34 1.60
CA ALA A 37 -4.62 -4.84 2.63
C ALA A 37 -5.25 -6.17 2.25
N SER A 38 -5.58 -6.37 0.96
CA SER A 38 -6.14 -7.62 0.43
C SER A 38 -5.29 -8.84 0.77
N SER A 39 -3.96 -8.73 0.71
CA SER A 39 -3.02 -9.80 1.04
C SER A 39 -2.76 -9.99 2.55
N ASN A 40 -3.47 -9.25 3.41
CA ASN A 40 -3.28 -9.27 4.86
C ASN A 40 -4.60 -9.40 5.65
N LYS A 41 -5.74 -9.67 4.98
CA LYS A 41 -7.07 -9.77 5.64
C LYS A 41 -7.16 -10.95 6.64
N ASP A 42 -6.38 -11.99 6.42
CA ASP A 42 -6.25 -13.16 7.30
C ASP A 42 -5.35 -12.90 8.54
N ARG A 43 -4.60 -11.79 8.55
CA ARG A 43 -3.57 -11.51 9.56
C ARG A 43 -4.08 -10.61 10.68
N ARG A 44 -4.07 -11.15 11.89
CA ARG A 44 -4.37 -10.38 13.11
C ARG A 44 -3.22 -9.45 13.50
N GLY A 45 -3.56 -8.28 14.04
CA GLY A 45 -2.60 -7.29 14.53
C GLY A 45 -1.99 -6.43 13.42
N VAL A 46 -2.58 -6.39 12.23
CA VAL A 46 -2.29 -5.42 11.17
C VAL A 46 -3.28 -4.26 11.31
N ALA A 47 -2.78 -3.03 11.27
CA ALA A 47 -3.62 -1.84 11.35
C ALA A 47 -4.24 -1.53 9.97
N LEU A 48 -5.55 -1.30 9.95
CA LEU A 48 -6.35 -0.91 8.78
C LEU A 48 -7.00 0.46 9.03
N ASP A 49 -7.30 1.19 7.96
CA ASP A 49 -8.06 2.46 8.03
C ASP A 49 -9.59 2.26 7.99
N GLY A 50 -10.03 1.05 7.70
CA GLY A 50 -11.44 0.62 7.68
C GLY A 50 -11.68 -0.61 8.53
N ARG A 51 -12.89 -1.17 8.42
CA ARG A 51 -13.20 -2.46 9.06
C ARG A 51 -12.69 -3.59 8.17
N LEU A 52 -12.35 -4.72 8.79
CA LEU A 52 -11.82 -5.88 8.08
C LEU A 52 -12.69 -6.38 6.90
N ARG A 53 -14.02 -6.19 7.01
CA ARG A 53 -15.00 -6.62 6.01
C ARG A 53 -15.35 -5.54 4.98
N ASP A 54 -14.92 -4.31 5.19
CA ASP A 54 -15.18 -3.24 4.24
C ASP A 54 -14.31 -3.52 2.99
N ASP A 55 -14.92 -3.48 1.81
CA ASP A 55 -14.22 -3.80 0.56
C ASP A 55 -13.14 -2.76 0.21
N ASP A 56 -13.37 -1.51 0.62
CA ASP A 56 -12.49 -0.35 0.45
C ASP A 56 -11.44 -0.20 1.56
N ALA A 57 -11.34 -1.14 2.51
CA ALA A 57 -10.36 -1.07 3.58
C ALA A 57 -8.93 -1.26 3.07
N ASN A 58 -8.05 -0.35 3.50
CA ASN A 58 -6.62 -0.36 3.19
C ASN A 58 -5.76 -0.56 4.44
N LEU A 59 -4.45 -0.69 4.23
CA LEU A 59 -3.48 -0.60 5.32
C LEU A 59 -3.54 0.82 5.87
N ALA A 60 -3.53 0.95 7.18
CA ALA A 60 -3.59 2.25 7.81
C ALA A 60 -2.39 3.12 7.41
N SER A 61 -2.63 4.41 7.17
CA SER A 61 -1.56 5.34 6.82
C SER A 61 -0.59 5.54 7.99
N SER A 62 0.66 5.89 7.66
CA SER A 62 1.68 6.22 8.65
C SER A 62 1.26 7.41 9.49
N THR A 63 1.42 7.33 10.81
CA THR A 63 1.18 8.46 11.69
C THR A 63 2.21 9.55 11.40
N LEU A 64 1.72 10.77 11.19
CA LEU A 64 2.52 11.97 11.00
C LEU A 64 2.54 12.73 12.32
N VAL A 65 3.74 13.01 12.82
CA VAL A 65 3.95 13.74 14.07
C VAL A 65 4.46 15.12 13.69
N PRO A 66 3.82 16.21 14.15
CA PRO A 66 4.27 17.57 13.88
C PRO A 66 5.72 17.78 14.34
N GLU A 67 6.43 18.67 13.66
CA GLU A 67 7.80 19.04 14.05
C GLU A 67 7.84 19.50 15.52
N GLY A 68 8.88 19.07 16.24
CA GLY A 68 9.09 19.39 17.65
C GLY A 68 8.23 18.58 18.63
N LYS A 69 7.41 17.64 18.18
CA LYS A 69 6.64 16.73 19.05
C LYS A 69 7.22 15.30 19.04
N CYS A 70 7.15 14.62 20.19
CA CYS A 70 7.60 13.25 20.30
C CYS A 70 6.50 12.28 19.83
N PRO A 71 6.79 11.29 18.96
CA PRO A 71 5.79 10.31 18.52
C PRO A 71 5.15 9.52 19.66
N ILE A 72 5.87 9.35 20.78
CA ILE A 72 5.39 8.67 21.97
C ILE A 72 4.29 9.45 22.72
N ASP A 73 4.19 10.76 22.47
CA ASP A 73 3.18 11.63 23.08
C ASP A 73 1.88 11.63 22.24
N ALA A 74 1.89 10.96 21.09
CA ALA A 74 0.71 10.81 20.26
C ALA A 74 -0.31 9.91 20.95
N ILE A 75 -1.56 10.36 21.01
CA ILE A 75 -2.67 9.61 21.60
C ILE A 75 -3.26 8.68 20.53
N GLY A 76 -3.57 7.44 20.92
CA GLY A 76 -4.19 6.45 20.04
C GLY A 76 -3.20 5.41 19.51
N ILE A 77 -3.38 5.00 18.25
CA ILE A 77 -2.53 4.00 17.60
C ILE A 77 -1.48 4.73 16.75
N VAL A 78 -0.21 4.49 17.05
CA VAL A 78 0.92 5.02 16.28
C VAL A 78 1.38 3.97 15.28
N ILE A 79 1.42 4.35 14.00
CA ILE A 79 1.66 3.45 12.88
C ILE A 79 2.91 3.91 12.12
N SER A 80 3.86 3.00 11.96
CA SER A 80 5.09 3.22 11.22
C SER A 80 5.40 2.02 10.32
N TYR A 81 6.06 2.30 9.21
CA TYR A 81 6.49 1.30 8.24
C TYR A 81 8.00 1.36 8.05
N SER A 82 8.61 0.19 7.89
CA SER A 82 10.00 0.04 7.49
C SER A 82 10.14 -1.05 6.44
N LEU A 83 11.01 -0.81 5.47
CA LEU A 83 11.49 -1.83 4.55
C LEU A 83 12.68 -2.52 5.21
N ARG A 84 12.53 -3.81 5.52
CA ARG A 84 13.62 -4.62 6.06
C ARG A 84 14.30 -5.42 4.95
N VAL A 85 15.59 -5.18 4.75
CA VAL A 85 16.43 -5.98 3.85
C VAL A 85 17.22 -6.96 4.71
N LYS A 86 17.14 -8.24 4.35
CA LYS A 86 17.89 -9.32 5.00
C LYS A 86 18.77 -10.03 3.98
N LEU A 87 20.04 -10.20 4.32
CA LEU A 87 21.00 -10.99 3.55
C LEU A 87 21.47 -12.16 4.42
N ASN A 88 21.32 -13.38 3.92
CA ASN A 88 21.82 -14.58 4.56
C ASN A 88 23.26 -14.85 4.09
N CYS A 89 24.22 -14.76 5.01
CA CYS A 89 25.65 -14.91 4.77
C CYS A 89 26.13 -16.36 4.91
N GLY A 90 25.24 -17.34 4.90
CA GLY A 90 25.56 -18.76 5.08
C GLY A 90 25.75 -19.16 6.54
N THR A 91 26.21 -20.40 6.73
CA THR A 91 26.21 -21.08 8.04
C THR A 91 27.06 -20.41 9.11
N LEU A 92 28.19 -19.80 8.73
CA LEU A 92 29.11 -19.13 9.66
C LEU A 92 28.94 -17.61 9.70
N GLY A 93 28.35 -17.03 8.64
CA GLY A 93 28.24 -15.57 8.48
C GLY A 93 26.99 -14.96 9.11
N GLY A 94 26.00 -15.77 9.47
CA GLY A 94 24.75 -15.29 10.05
C GLY A 94 23.89 -14.47 9.07
N GLU A 95 23.14 -13.50 9.59
CA GLU A 95 22.30 -12.59 8.80
C GLU A 95 22.77 -11.15 8.93
N LEU A 96 22.80 -10.42 7.82
CA LEU A 96 22.89 -8.96 7.81
C LEU A 96 21.49 -8.39 7.60
N ILE A 97 21.07 -7.47 8.47
CA ILE A 97 19.74 -6.88 8.45
C ILE A 97 19.87 -5.36 8.48
N THR A 98 19.10 -4.67 7.65
CA THR A 98 18.94 -3.22 7.71
C THR A 98 17.50 -2.82 7.46
N ASP A 99 17.07 -1.74 8.11
CA ASP A 99 15.72 -1.20 8.03
C ASP A 99 15.76 0.21 7.44
N VAL A 100 14.94 0.45 6.41
CA VAL A 100 14.76 1.77 5.81
C VAL A 100 13.34 2.26 6.12
N PRO A 101 13.16 3.30 6.94
CA PRO A 101 11.83 3.82 7.25
C PRO A 101 11.22 4.53 6.04
N PHE A 102 9.91 4.40 5.88
CA PHE A 102 9.16 5.15 4.86
C PHE A 102 7.77 5.52 5.35
N LYS A 103 7.08 6.38 4.61
CA LYS A 103 5.69 6.77 4.88
C LYS A 103 4.78 6.15 3.82
N LEU A 104 3.84 5.32 4.28
CA LEU A 104 2.70 4.86 3.50
C LEU A 104 1.53 5.81 3.76
N LEU A 105 0.97 6.43 2.73
CA LEU A 105 -0.09 7.42 2.82
C LEU A 105 -1.17 7.12 1.78
N HIS A 106 -2.35 7.71 1.98
CA HIS A 106 -3.34 7.77 0.92
C HIS A 106 -2.84 8.56 -0.30
N PRO A 107 -3.27 8.18 -1.50
CA PRO A 107 -3.08 9.00 -2.69
C PRO A 107 -3.60 10.42 -2.48
N ALA A 108 -2.99 11.39 -3.15
CA ALA A 108 -3.46 12.76 -3.08
C ALA A 108 -4.91 12.86 -3.59
N PRO A 109 -5.76 13.68 -2.97
CA PRO A 109 -7.14 13.85 -3.42
C PRO A 109 -7.21 14.19 -4.92
N GLY A 110 -8.07 13.50 -5.67
CA GLY A 110 -8.22 13.70 -7.11
C GLY A 110 -7.14 13.04 -7.98
N SER A 111 -6.10 12.40 -7.41
CA SER A 111 -5.02 11.81 -8.21
C SER A 111 -5.48 10.56 -8.95
N ILE A 112 -6.30 9.73 -8.30
CA ILE A 112 -6.82 8.48 -8.87
C ILE A 112 -7.76 8.79 -10.05
N GLU A 113 -8.62 9.79 -9.91
CA GLU A 113 -9.55 10.25 -10.95
C GLU A 113 -8.78 10.78 -12.15
N LYS A 114 -7.73 11.59 -11.91
CA LYS A 114 -6.85 12.10 -12.97
C LYS A 114 -6.15 10.97 -13.70
N GLU A 115 -5.60 9.99 -12.99
CA GLU A 115 -4.96 8.81 -13.60
C GLU A 115 -5.95 7.99 -14.44
N ARG A 116 -7.15 7.73 -13.91
CA ARG A 116 -8.22 7.04 -14.65
C ARG A 116 -8.61 7.81 -15.92
N ALA A 117 -8.83 9.12 -15.82
CA ALA A 117 -9.16 9.96 -16.97
C ALA A 117 -8.05 9.96 -18.02
N GLN A 118 -6.78 9.97 -17.61
CA GLN A 118 -5.63 9.86 -18.52
C GLN A 118 -5.56 8.49 -19.19
N ALA A 119 -5.78 7.40 -18.45
CA ALA A 119 -5.82 6.05 -19.00
C ALA A 119 -6.93 5.89 -20.06
N LEU A 120 -8.13 6.41 -19.77
CA LEU A 120 -9.26 6.46 -20.71
C LEU A 120 -8.93 7.25 -21.98
N LYS A 121 -8.26 8.41 -21.84
CA LYS A 121 -7.80 9.21 -22.99
C LYS A 121 -6.76 8.46 -23.83
N LYS A 122 -5.84 7.72 -23.19
CA LYS A 122 -4.81 6.93 -23.86
C LYS A 122 -5.42 5.75 -24.64
N MET A 123 -6.41 5.06 -24.07
CA MET A 123 -7.15 4.02 -24.78
C MET A 123 -7.89 4.59 -26.00
N ARG A 124 -8.56 5.75 -25.86
CA ARG A 124 -9.23 6.43 -27.00
C ARG A 124 -8.27 6.97 -28.07
N SER A 125 -6.99 7.19 -27.74
CA SER A 125 -5.97 7.63 -28.71
C SER A 125 -5.52 6.54 -29.68
N LEU A 126 -5.86 5.27 -29.43
CA LEU A 126 -5.60 4.16 -30.37
C LEU A 126 -6.73 3.95 -31.39
N GLU A 127 -7.92 4.51 -31.16
CA GLU A 127 -9.12 4.29 -32.00
C GLU A 127 -9.65 5.55 -32.71
N LYS A 128 -8.96 6.69 -32.63
CA LYS A 128 -9.42 7.92 -33.31
C LYS A 128 -8.86 8.07 -34.72
N SER A 129 -9.39 7.24 -35.62
CA SER A 129 -9.55 7.60 -37.04
C SER A 129 -11.01 7.55 -37.50
N ARG A 130 -12.01 7.48 -36.62
CA ARG A 130 -13.42 7.61 -37.04
C ARG A 130 -14.33 8.25 -35.97
N TYR A 131 -14.91 9.37 -36.40
CA TYR A 131 -16.10 10.08 -35.94
C TYR A 131 -16.04 11.10 -34.79
N GLN A 132 -16.65 12.23 -35.17
CA GLN A 132 -16.87 13.52 -34.54
C GLN A 132 -18.02 13.45 -33.53
N GLN A 133 -17.83 14.17 -32.42
CA GLN A 133 -18.76 15.14 -31.82
C GLN A 133 -20.22 14.71 -31.56
N SER A 134 -20.60 14.63 -30.28
CA SER A 134 -21.97 14.86 -29.80
C SER A 134 -21.96 15.09 -28.28
N PHE A 135 -22.43 16.29 -27.87
CA PHE A 135 -23.19 16.71 -26.67
C PHE A 135 -23.26 15.71 -25.48
N THR A 136 -22.95 16.02 -24.23
CA THR A 136 -23.39 17.12 -23.33
C THR A 136 -22.39 17.34 -22.18
N ASN A 137 -22.18 18.59 -21.75
CA ASN A 137 -21.39 18.95 -20.54
C ASN A 137 -22.31 19.31 -19.35
N ASP A 138 -23.51 18.73 -19.28
CA ASP A 138 -24.58 19.15 -18.35
C ASP A 138 -24.73 18.22 -17.13
N ASP A 139 -23.83 17.24 -16.97
CA ASP A 139 -23.89 16.22 -15.91
C ASP A 139 -23.01 16.54 -14.69
N GLU A 140 -22.28 17.66 -14.65
CA GLU A 140 -21.30 17.92 -13.59
C GLU A 140 -21.92 18.24 -12.21
N ASP A 141 -23.20 18.63 -12.15
CA ASP A 141 -23.90 19.00 -10.90
C ASP A 141 -25.07 18.07 -10.54
N ASN A 142 -25.21 16.93 -11.24
CA ASN A 142 -26.25 15.95 -10.90
C ASN A 142 -25.86 15.19 -9.64
N ILE A 143 -26.47 15.55 -8.50
CA ILE A 143 -26.29 14.84 -7.23
C ILE A 143 -26.83 13.42 -7.37
N VAL A 144 -25.93 12.43 -7.34
CA VAL A 144 -26.28 11.01 -7.30
C VAL A 144 -26.46 10.60 -5.84
N PHE A 145 -27.64 10.10 -5.49
CA PHE A 145 -27.88 9.52 -4.17
C PHE A 145 -27.39 8.09 -4.12
N GLU A 146 -26.52 7.79 -3.15
CA GLU A 146 -26.03 6.46 -2.84
C GLU A 146 -26.18 6.19 -1.33
N ASP A 147 -26.17 4.91 -0.94
CA ASP A 147 -26.24 4.53 0.46
C ASP A 147 -24.91 4.86 1.17
N PHE A 148 -24.99 5.35 2.41
CA PHE A 148 -23.83 5.56 3.26
C PHE A 148 -23.22 4.23 3.74
N ALA A 149 -24.01 3.16 3.74
CA ALA A 149 -23.52 1.83 4.13
C ALA A 149 -22.46 1.31 3.14
N ARG A 150 -21.22 1.16 3.63
CA ARG A 150 -20.15 0.54 2.86
C ARG A 150 -20.50 -0.89 2.42
N PHE A 151 -20.11 -1.23 1.19
CA PHE A 151 -20.13 -2.60 0.71
C PHE A 151 -19.25 -3.48 1.59
N ARG A 152 -19.81 -4.63 1.99
CA ARG A 152 -19.12 -5.61 2.82
C ARG A 152 -18.96 -6.90 2.05
N LEU A 153 -17.76 -7.47 2.14
CA LEU A 153 -17.48 -8.78 1.59
C LEU A 153 -18.32 -9.85 2.29
N SER A 154 -18.71 -10.84 1.50
CA SER A 154 -19.47 -11.98 1.99
C SER A 154 -18.59 -12.84 2.90
N ARG A 155 -19.22 -13.61 3.79
CA ARG A 155 -18.50 -14.40 4.80
C ARG A 155 -17.64 -15.51 4.19
N ASP A 156 -17.95 -15.93 2.96
CA ASP A 156 -17.31 -17.05 2.26
C ASP A 156 -16.00 -16.65 1.55
N GLU A 157 -15.71 -15.35 1.41
CA GLU A 157 -14.49 -14.82 0.75
C GLU A 157 -13.34 -14.57 1.75
N LEU A 158 -13.54 -14.90 3.02
CA LEU A 158 -12.60 -14.66 4.13
C LEU A 158 -11.94 -15.95 4.67
N GLU A 159 -12.32 -17.11 4.14
CA GLU A 159 -11.75 -18.44 4.47
C GLU A 159 -10.70 -18.90 3.46
#